data_AF-J6I1Z7-F1
#
_entry.id   AF-J6I1Z7-F1
#
_cell.length_a   1.000
_cell.length_b   1.000
_cell.length_c   1.000
_cell.angle_alpha   90.00
_cell.angle_beta   90.00
_cell.angle_gamma   90.00
#
_symmetry.space_group_name_H-M   'P 1'
#
loop_
_entity.id
_entity.type
_entity.pdbx_description
1 polymer ?
#
loop_
_entity_poly.entity_id
_entity_poly.type
_entity_poly.pdbx_seq_one_letter_code
_entity_poly.pdbx_strand_id
1 'polypeptide(L)'
;MLGFVFIFVILIASLAIIFYTGVYLYKRNVPFWQYPIALLYVLWLLFFLFFGSLFSAEYTEAIDPIDDNYTFISGQYRLTFLTFFLLYHLALWTLWTRRAKLPPLPLVLCLCFLYIGIAINIAIASQLLGENHREEELASFPIFSSLIAILVIGRTLMAVREELSVKTFKNHWLNKLNLLLSSRFTVLTWSVLLVFPIFVLLTLLLMIFGQDYDAVVKGFTETTEWKFSQHDHPPYLDHRGHYLCTVAACGSPSLVKPLRWGKRGGRPIIVNRQLQIANAFEELIADFSPKLHHFLRTNYDKYGYNLSQKIKTPAASNITYLLMKPLEWFFLLCLYTFCLSPERKIEKQYQF
;
A
#
# COMPACT_ATOMS: atom_id res chain seq x y z
N MET A 1 13.10 -3.23 -24.89
CA MET A 1 14.27 -4.09 -24.56
C MET A 1 14.57 -4.17 -23.06
N LEU A 2 14.48 -3.09 -22.28
CA LEU A 2 14.69 -3.12 -20.82
C LEU A 2 13.76 -4.09 -20.05
N GLY A 3 12.47 -4.18 -20.43
CA GLY A 3 11.51 -5.09 -19.78
C GLY A 3 11.85 -6.58 -19.93
N PHE A 4 12.34 -7.02 -21.10
CA PHE A 4 12.68 -8.43 -21.32
C PHE A 4 13.92 -8.85 -20.51
N VAL A 5 14.94 -8.00 -20.45
CA VAL A 5 16.14 -8.23 -19.65
C VAL A 5 15.79 -8.29 -18.16
N PHE A 6 14.92 -7.39 -17.69
CA PHE A 6 14.47 -7.36 -16.31
C PHE A 6 13.71 -8.63 -15.90
N ILE A 7 12.73 -9.05 -16.72
CA ILE A 7 11.99 -10.30 -16.51
C ILE A 7 12.93 -11.51 -16.49
N PHE A 8 13.90 -11.54 -17.41
CA PHE A 8 14.86 -12.63 -17.49
C PHE A 8 15.77 -12.72 -16.26
N VAL A 9 16.24 -11.57 -15.73
CA VAL A 9 17.03 -11.52 -14.50
C VAL A 9 16.22 -12.01 -13.29
N ILE A 10 14.96 -11.59 -13.16
CA ILE A 10 14.07 -12.04 -12.09
C ILE A 10 13.84 -13.56 -12.18
N LEU A 11 13.64 -14.08 -13.38
CA LEU A 11 13.46 -15.51 -13.61
C LEU A 11 14.70 -16.30 -13.17
N ILE A 12 15.91 -15.87 -13.57
CA ILE A 12 17.16 -16.52 -13.16
C ILE A 12 17.34 -16.47 -11.64
N ALA A 13 17.11 -15.31 -11.01
CA ALA A 13 17.22 -15.16 -9.57
C ALA A 13 16.23 -16.09 -8.83
N SER A 14 14.99 -16.17 -9.33
CA SER A 14 13.95 -17.04 -8.79
C SER A 14 14.36 -18.53 -8.86
N LEU A 15 14.86 -18.97 -10.02
CA LEU A 15 15.36 -20.33 -10.20
C LEU A 15 16.56 -20.63 -9.28
N ALA A 16 17.48 -19.67 -9.12
CA ALA A 16 18.62 -19.82 -8.22
C ALA A 16 18.19 -19.95 -6.75
N ILE A 17 17.20 -19.17 -6.31
CA ILE A 17 16.63 -19.25 -4.95
C ILE A 17 15.98 -20.62 -4.72
N ILE A 18 15.17 -21.11 -5.68
CA ILE A 18 14.50 -22.42 -5.59
C ILE A 18 15.56 -23.54 -5.53
N PHE A 19 16.56 -23.49 -6.41
CA PHE A 19 17.64 -24.47 -6.43
C PHE A 19 18.45 -24.48 -5.12
N TYR A 20 18.87 -23.31 -4.64
CA TYR A 20 19.59 -23.17 -3.38
C TYR A 20 18.78 -23.72 -2.20
N THR A 21 17.48 -23.39 -2.15
CA THR A 21 16.55 -23.90 -1.14
C THR A 21 16.51 -25.42 -1.17
N GLY A 22 16.34 -26.03 -2.35
CA GLY A 22 16.33 -27.50 -2.51
C GLY A 22 17.64 -28.15 -2.04
N VAL A 23 18.79 -27.61 -2.46
CA VAL A 23 20.13 -28.12 -2.06
C VAL A 23 20.35 -27.97 -0.55
N TYR A 24 19.93 -26.85 0.03
CA TYR A 24 20.06 -26.62 1.47
C TYR A 24 19.22 -27.61 2.29
N LEU A 25 17.97 -27.81 1.89
CA LEU A 25 17.06 -28.77 2.52
C LEU A 25 17.61 -30.20 2.39
N TYR A 26 18.12 -30.57 1.21
CA TYR A 26 18.78 -31.86 1.00
C TYR A 26 19.96 -32.06 1.95
N LYS A 27 20.87 -31.09 2.05
CA LYS A 27 22.01 -31.13 2.98
C LYS A 27 21.60 -31.22 4.46
N ARG A 28 20.38 -30.79 4.81
CA ARG A 28 19.85 -30.83 6.18
C ARG A 28 19.03 -32.07 6.48
N ASN A 29 18.90 -33.01 5.54
CA ASN A 29 18.12 -34.25 5.70
C ASN A 29 16.68 -33.97 6.21
N VAL A 30 16.06 -32.90 5.73
CA VAL A 30 14.65 -32.62 6.08
C VAL A 30 13.72 -33.63 5.41
N PRO A 31 12.58 -33.97 6.05
CA PRO A 31 11.61 -34.91 5.51
C PRO A 31 11.08 -34.52 4.13
N PHE A 32 10.80 -35.52 3.28
CA PHE A 32 10.36 -35.33 1.90
C PHE A 32 9.11 -34.44 1.76
N TRP A 33 8.16 -34.53 2.68
CA TRP A 33 6.94 -33.70 2.64
C TRP A 33 7.19 -32.20 2.84
N GLN A 34 8.37 -31.79 3.33
CA GLN A 34 8.69 -30.37 3.51
C GLN A 34 9.13 -29.68 2.21
N TYR A 35 9.59 -30.43 1.22
CA TYR A 35 10.01 -29.89 -0.08
C TYR A 35 8.85 -29.20 -0.84
N PRO A 36 7.68 -29.83 -1.03
CA PRO A 36 6.57 -29.16 -1.71
C PRO A 36 6.06 -27.93 -0.95
N ILE A 37 6.06 -27.95 0.39
CA ILE A 37 5.67 -26.77 1.20
C ILE A 37 6.68 -25.65 1.05
N ALA A 38 7.99 -25.95 1.08
CA ALA A 38 9.04 -24.96 0.87
C ALA A 38 9.00 -24.38 -0.55
N LEU A 39 8.77 -25.21 -1.57
CA LEU A 39 8.59 -24.74 -2.95
C LEU A 39 7.40 -23.81 -3.06
N LEU A 40 6.23 -24.20 -2.53
CA LEU A 40 5.03 -23.37 -2.53
C LEU A 40 5.29 -22.04 -1.82
N TYR A 41 5.93 -22.06 -0.64
CA TYR A 41 6.28 -20.86 0.11
C TYR A 41 7.17 -19.92 -0.68
N VAL A 42 8.23 -20.44 -1.32
CA VAL A 42 9.16 -19.63 -2.12
C VAL A 42 8.46 -19.04 -3.33
N LEU A 43 7.64 -19.83 -4.05
CA LEU A 43 6.88 -19.32 -5.19
C LEU A 43 5.90 -18.22 -4.78
N TRP A 44 5.21 -18.40 -3.66
CA TRP A 44 4.23 -17.42 -3.16
C TRP A 44 4.90 -16.14 -2.65
N LEU A 45 6.07 -16.27 -2.02
CA LEU A 45 6.92 -15.14 -1.64
C LEU A 45 7.38 -14.36 -2.87
N LEU A 46 7.85 -15.06 -3.92
CA LEU A 46 8.28 -14.42 -5.16
C LEU A 46 7.11 -13.73 -5.88
N PHE A 47 5.93 -14.36 -5.90
CA PHE A 47 4.70 -13.75 -6.39
C PHE A 47 4.40 -12.45 -5.64
N PHE A 48 4.38 -12.49 -4.30
CA PHE A 48 4.12 -11.32 -3.47
C PHE A 48 5.13 -10.19 -3.72
N LEU A 49 6.43 -10.50 -3.80
CA LEU A 49 7.46 -9.50 -4.06
C LEU A 49 7.35 -8.91 -5.47
N PHE A 50 7.05 -9.73 -6.47
CA PHE A 50 6.91 -9.27 -7.85
C PHE A 50 5.67 -8.39 -8.03
N PHE A 51 4.49 -8.90 -7.70
CA PHE A 51 3.25 -8.14 -7.87
C PHE A 51 3.14 -6.97 -6.88
N GLY A 52 3.65 -7.11 -5.66
CA GLY A 52 3.77 -6.01 -4.72
C GLY A 52 4.67 -4.88 -5.23
N SER A 53 5.67 -5.18 -6.08
CA SER A 53 6.54 -4.15 -6.67
C SER A 53 5.86 -3.30 -7.76
N LEU A 54 4.69 -3.72 -8.25
CA LEU A 54 3.90 -2.96 -9.23
C LEU A 54 3.21 -1.74 -8.58
N PHE A 55 3.05 -1.75 -7.26
CA PHE A 55 2.56 -0.63 -6.46
C PHE A 55 3.74 0.28 -6.14
N SER A 56 3.87 1.38 -6.88
CA SER A 56 5.09 2.19 -6.88
C SER A 56 4.87 3.69 -6.67
N ALA A 57 3.66 4.19 -6.92
CA ALA A 57 3.37 5.60 -6.73
C ALA A 57 3.18 5.93 -5.24
N GLU A 58 3.82 7.00 -4.77
CA GLU A 58 3.58 7.51 -3.42
C GLU A 58 2.28 8.32 -3.36
N TYR A 59 1.68 8.43 -2.17
CA TYR A 59 0.45 9.22 -1.97
C TYR A 59 0.62 10.72 -2.30
N THR A 60 1.83 11.21 -2.52
CA THR A 60 2.11 12.58 -2.96
C THR A 60 2.11 12.75 -4.48
N GLU A 61 2.14 11.64 -5.24
CA GLU A 61 2.24 11.64 -6.69
C GLU A 61 0.86 11.49 -7.33
N ALA A 62 0.47 12.46 -8.14
CA ALA A 62 -0.79 12.40 -8.88
C ALA A 62 -0.67 11.38 -10.03
N ILE A 63 -1.23 10.18 -9.83
CA ILE A 63 -1.27 9.10 -10.83
C ILE A 63 -2.69 8.78 -11.28
N ASP A 64 -2.82 8.18 -12.46
CA ASP A 64 -4.08 7.62 -12.96
C ASP A 64 -4.31 6.26 -12.31
N PRO A 65 -5.32 6.09 -11.43
CA PRO A 65 -5.57 4.81 -10.77
C PRO A 65 -5.95 3.68 -11.74
N ILE A 66 -6.20 3.99 -13.02
CA ILE A 66 -6.45 2.99 -14.07
C ILE A 66 -5.14 2.36 -14.57
N ASP A 67 -4.08 3.15 -14.68
CA ASP A 67 -2.82 2.75 -15.29
C ASP A 67 -1.73 2.45 -14.25
N ASP A 68 -1.79 3.09 -13.08
CA ASP A 68 -0.79 3.02 -12.02
C ASP A 68 -1.45 2.76 -10.65
N ASN A 69 -0.68 2.19 -9.71
CA ASN A 69 -1.16 1.86 -8.38
C ASN A 69 -0.30 2.50 -7.28
N TYR A 70 -0.96 2.98 -6.22
CA TYR A 70 -0.31 3.53 -5.04
C TYR A 70 0.32 2.45 -4.17
N THR A 71 1.45 2.76 -3.55
CA THR A 71 2.09 1.90 -2.57
C THR A 71 1.14 1.59 -1.40
N PHE A 72 0.99 0.31 -1.05
CA PHE A 72 0.21 -0.12 0.13
C PHE A 72 0.99 0.05 1.45
N ILE A 73 2.31 0.24 1.35
CA ILE A 73 3.19 0.68 2.43
C ILE A 73 3.99 1.87 1.89
N SER A 74 3.94 3.00 2.59
CA SER A 74 4.68 4.21 2.22
C SER A 74 6.17 3.93 1.99
N GLY A 75 6.72 4.39 0.87
CA GLY A 75 8.11 4.16 0.51
C GLY A 75 9.10 4.85 1.44
N GLN A 76 8.69 5.94 2.11
CA GLN A 76 9.51 6.62 3.12
C GLN A 76 9.91 5.68 4.27
N TYR A 77 9.03 4.74 4.64
CA TYR A 77 9.29 3.76 5.71
C TYR A 77 9.65 2.36 5.19
N ARG A 78 9.98 2.24 3.89
CA ARG A 78 10.33 0.96 3.26
C ARG A 78 11.49 0.26 3.97
N LEU A 79 12.47 1.01 4.49
CA LEU A 79 13.59 0.45 5.24
C LEU A 79 13.10 -0.30 6.49
N THR A 80 12.20 0.32 7.27
CA THR A 80 11.60 -0.28 8.47
C THR A 80 10.92 -1.61 8.15
N PHE A 81 10.05 -1.60 7.14
CA PHE A 81 9.33 -2.80 6.72
C PHE A 81 10.25 -3.88 6.14
N LEU A 82 11.24 -3.50 5.35
CA LEU A 82 12.24 -4.43 4.82
C LEU A 82 13.04 -5.10 5.95
N THR A 83 13.44 -4.34 6.98
CA THR A 83 14.14 -4.89 8.15
C THR A 83 13.29 -5.94 8.88
N PHE A 84 12.05 -5.61 9.22
CA PHE A 84 11.15 -6.57 9.88
C PHE A 84 10.86 -7.78 8.99
N PHE A 85 10.63 -7.57 7.69
CA PHE A 85 10.40 -8.62 6.71
C PHE A 85 11.58 -9.59 6.62
N LEU A 86 12.81 -9.09 6.52
CA LEU A 86 14.01 -9.91 6.44
C LEU A 86 14.25 -10.68 7.75
N LEU A 87 14.13 -10.02 8.90
CA LEU A 87 14.33 -10.68 10.21
C LEU A 87 13.30 -11.78 10.45
N TYR A 88 12.04 -11.55 10.09
CA TYR A 88 10.98 -12.54 10.14
C TYR A 88 11.29 -13.77 9.26
N HIS A 89 11.66 -13.56 7.99
CA HIS A 89 11.97 -14.67 7.07
C HIS A 89 13.25 -15.43 7.47
N LEU A 90 14.27 -14.72 7.97
CA LEU A 90 15.49 -15.34 8.50
C LEU A 90 15.18 -16.19 9.74
N ALA A 91 14.35 -15.69 10.66
CA ALA A 91 13.91 -16.44 11.83
C ALA A 91 13.09 -17.68 11.43
N LEU A 92 12.15 -17.53 10.49
CA LEU A 92 11.33 -18.61 9.97
C LEU A 92 12.18 -19.71 9.35
N TRP A 93 13.08 -19.35 8.44
CA TRP A 93 14.00 -20.28 7.78
C TRP A 93 14.91 -21.00 8.78
N THR A 94 15.42 -20.27 9.77
CA THR A 94 16.30 -20.84 10.79
C THR A 94 15.56 -21.87 11.65
N LEU A 95 14.37 -21.55 12.14
CA LEU A 95 13.57 -22.47 12.95
C LEU A 95 12.94 -23.61 12.12
N TRP A 96 12.66 -23.37 10.84
CA TRP A 96 12.24 -24.44 9.94
C TRP A 96 13.32 -25.51 9.84
N THR A 97 14.56 -25.11 9.58
CA THR A 97 15.66 -26.03 9.25
C THR A 97 16.33 -26.61 10.50
N ARG A 98 16.47 -25.83 11.57
CA ARG A 98 17.14 -26.26 12.81
C ARG A 98 16.19 -26.69 13.93
N ARG A 99 14.88 -26.45 13.81
CA ARG A 99 13.90 -26.72 14.89
C ARG A 99 14.36 -26.06 16.21
N ALA A 100 14.37 -26.84 17.30
CA ALA A 100 14.86 -26.44 18.63
C ALA A 100 16.38 -26.64 18.82
N LYS A 101 17.13 -27.08 17.79
CA LYS A 101 18.59 -27.29 17.87
C LYS A 101 19.39 -25.98 17.81
N LEU A 102 18.90 -24.97 18.52
CA LEU A 102 19.52 -23.68 18.72
C LEU A 102 19.78 -23.49 20.22
N PRO A 103 20.75 -22.63 20.57
CA PRO A 103 20.83 -22.16 21.94
C PRO A 103 19.58 -21.36 22.34
N PRO A 104 19.24 -21.31 23.64
CA PRO A 104 18.19 -20.48 24.21
C PRO A 104 18.11 -19.05 23.66
N LEU A 105 19.22 -18.32 23.57
CA LEU A 105 19.20 -16.92 23.13
C LEU A 105 18.78 -16.74 21.65
N PRO A 106 19.46 -17.32 20.64
CA PRO A 106 19.01 -17.26 19.25
C PRO A 106 17.61 -17.84 19.02
N LEU A 107 17.24 -18.86 19.79
CA LEU A 107 15.90 -19.46 19.74
C LEU A 107 14.84 -18.45 20.17
N VAL A 108 15.01 -17.82 21.33
CA VAL A 108 14.12 -16.78 21.84
C VAL A 108 14.06 -15.60 20.89
N LEU A 109 15.20 -15.14 20.35
CA LEU A 109 15.24 -14.07 19.35
C LEU A 109 14.45 -14.42 18.07
N CYS A 110 14.62 -15.63 17.54
CA CYS A 110 13.85 -16.07 16.37
C CYS A 110 12.34 -16.08 16.66
N LEU A 111 11.93 -16.57 17.82
CA LEU A 111 10.51 -16.56 18.22
C LEU A 111 9.96 -15.12 18.31
N CYS A 112 10.74 -14.19 18.88
CA CYS A 112 10.33 -12.78 18.94
C CYS A 112 10.12 -12.18 17.55
N PHE A 113 11.06 -12.40 16.62
CA PHE A 113 10.90 -11.93 15.24
C PHE A 113 9.73 -12.57 14.51
N LEU A 114 9.41 -13.85 14.80
CA LEU A 114 8.21 -14.48 14.27
C LEU A 114 6.93 -13.83 14.82
N TYR A 115 6.83 -13.57 16.12
CA TYR A 115 5.64 -12.91 16.70
C TYR A 115 5.43 -11.51 16.15
N ILE A 116 6.49 -10.70 16.09
CA ILE A 116 6.44 -9.35 15.53
C ILE A 116 6.05 -9.41 14.06
N GLY A 117 6.69 -10.28 13.28
CA GLY A 117 6.40 -10.41 11.85
C GLY A 117 4.99 -10.94 11.56
N ILE A 118 4.42 -11.81 12.41
CA ILE A 118 3.01 -12.22 12.30
C ILE A 118 2.08 -11.01 12.49
N ALA A 119 2.33 -10.17 13.51
CA ALA A 119 1.52 -8.97 13.73
C ALA A 119 1.59 -8.01 12.52
N ILE A 120 2.79 -7.79 11.98
CA ILE A 120 2.98 -6.96 10.78
C ILE A 120 2.31 -7.59 9.56
N ASN A 121 2.43 -8.91 9.35
CA ASN A 121 1.78 -9.61 8.25
C ASN A 121 0.25 -9.51 8.34
N ILE A 122 -0.34 -9.62 9.53
CA ILE A 122 -1.79 -9.42 9.73
C ILE A 122 -2.19 -7.99 9.37
N ALA A 123 -1.37 -6.99 9.74
CA ALA A 123 -1.60 -5.61 9.35
C ALA A 123 -1.50 -5.41 7.83
N ILE A 124 -0.48 -5.98 7.16
CA ILE A 124 -0.34 -5.95 5.69
C ILE A 124 -1.53 -6.63 5.01
N ALA A 125 -1.92 -7.82 5.46
CA ALA A 125 -3.09 -8.53 4.93
C ALA A 125 -4.36 -7.68 5.10
N SER A 126 -4.52 -7.03 6.25
CA SER A 126 -5.66 -6.14 6.50
C SER A 126 -5.65 -4.90 5.62
N GLN A 127 -4.48 -4.29 5.40
CA GLN A 127 -4.27 -3.14 4.51
C GLN A 127 -4.73 -3.47 3.08
N LEU A 128 -4.33 -4.64 2.57
CA LEU A 128 -4.65 -5.14 1.23
C LEU A 128 -6.10 -5.62 1.07
N LEU A 129 -6.78 -5.98 2.16
CA LEU A 129 -8.19 -6.38 2.19
C LEU A 129 -9.13 -5.21 2.56
N GLY A 130 -8.73 -3.97 2.24
CA GLY A 130 -9.52 -2.76 2.48
C GLY A 130 -10.81 -2.71 1.66
N GLU A 131 -11.79 -1.91 2.07
CA GLU A 131 -13.11 -1.91 1.40
C GLU A 131 -13.08 -1.28 -0.01
N ASN A 132 -12.24 -0.26 -0.21
CA ASN A 132 -12.15 0.50 -1.47
C ASN A 132 -11.29 -0.20 -2.52
N HIS A 133 -10.17 -0.80 -2.12
CA HIS A 133 -9.22 -1.49 -2.99
C HIS A 133 -8.83 -2.84 -2.37
N ARG A 134 -9.30 -3.93 -2.97
CA ARG A 134 -9.11 -5.31 -2.48
C ARG A 134 -8.12 -6.07 -3.34
N GLU A 135 -6.98 -6.42 -2.76
CA GLU A 135 -5.92 -7.20 -3.37
C GLU A 135 -5.80 -8.58 -2.69
N GLU A 136 -6.81 -9.43 -2.91
CA GLU A 136 -6.94 -10.73 -2.23
C GLU A 136 -5.78 -11.69 -2.56
N GLU A 137 -5.35 -11.69 -3.82
CA GLU A 137 -4.23 -12.50 -4.29
C GLU A 137 -2.93 -12.11 -3.59
N LEU A 138 -2.67 -10.82 -3.39
CA LEU A 138 -1.49 -10.35 -2.65
C LEU A 138 -1.62 -10.59 -1.14
N ALA A 139 -2.81 -10.36 -0.57
CA ALA A 139 -3.08 -10.57 0.85
C ALA A 139 -2.94 -12.04 1.28
N SER A 140 -3.11 -12.97 0.34
CA SER A 140 -2.95 -14.40 0.60
C SER A 140 -1.54 -14.79 1.07
N PHE A 141 -0.49 -14.08 0.64
CA PHE A 141 0.89 -14.37 1.07
C PHE A 141 1.13 -14.11 2.56
N PRO A 142 0.92 -12.89 3.10
CA PRO A 142 1.14 -12.64 4.52
C PRO A 142 0.28 -13.54 5.42
N ILE A 143 -0.93 -13.91 4.97
CA ILE A 143 -1.80 -14.88 5.67
C ILE A 143 -1.14 -16.26 5.67
N PHE A 144 -0.81 -16.80 4.49
CA PHE A 144 -0.18 -18.11 4.35
C PHE A 144 1.16 -18.18 5.12
N SER A 145 1.97 -17.13 5.02
CA SER A 145 3.23 -17.00 5.72
C SER A 145 3.04 -17.06 7.24
N SER A 146 2.06 -16.33 7.77
CA SER A 146 1.76 -16.33 9.21
C SER A 146 1.29 -17.70 9.70
N LEU A 147 0.48 -18.42 8.91
CA LEU A 147 0.07 -19.80 9.23
C LEU A 147 1.29 -20.73 9.34
N ILE A 148 2.21 -20.65 8.37
CA ILE A 148 3.45 -21.42 8.38
C ILE A 148 4.31 -21.07 9.60
N ALA A 149 4.43 -19.78 9.94
CA ALA A 149 5.16 -19.36 11.13
C ALA A 149 4.56 -19.90 12.43
N ILE A 150 3.22 -19.88 12.57
CA ILE A 150 2.52 -20.46 13.72
C ILE A 150 2.80 -21.96 13.85
N LEU A 151 2.76 -22.71 12.74
CA LEU A 151 3.09 -24.15 12.73
C LEU A 151 4.56 -24.40 13.12
N VAL A 152 5.49 -23.58 12.62
CA VAL A 152 6.91 -23.67 12.97
C VAL A 152 7.14 -23.34 14.45
N ILE A 153 6.45 -22.33 14.99
CA ILE A 153 6.49 -21.98 16.42
C ILE A 153 6.00 -23.17 17.25
N GLY A 154 4.81 -23.71 16.95
CA GLY A 154 4.23 -24.84 17.69
C GLY A 154 5.14 -26.06 17.70
N ARG A 155 5.65 -26.45 16.53
CA ARG A 155 6.63 -27.54 16.38
C ARG A 155 7.92 -27.27 17.17
N THR A 156 8.40 -26.03 17.17
CA THR A 156 9.64 -25.65 17.88
C THR A 156 9.45 -25.73 19.39
N LEU A 157 8.34 -25.20 19.91
CA LEU A 157 8.04 -25.24 21.35
C LEU A 157 7.86 -26.66 21.88
N MET A 158 7.24 -27.55 21.09
CA MET A 158 7.16 -28.98 21.43
C MET A 158 8.55 -29.62 21.51
N ALA A 159 9.41 -29.38 20.52
CA ALA A 159 10.77 -29.93 20.50
C ALA A 159 11.65 -29.37 21.63
N VAL A 160 11.48 -28.11 22.03
CA VAL A 160 12.19 -27.52 23.18
C VAL A 160 11.85 -28.24 24.48
N ARG A 161 10.59 -28.65 24.67
CA ARG A 161 10.16 -29.38 25.86
C ARG A 161 10.88 -30.73 25.99
N GLU A 162 11.23 -31.36 24.86
CA GLU A 162 11.92 -32.65 24.80
C GLU A 162 13.45 -32.51 24.91
N GLU A 163 14.03 -31.38 24.49
CA GLU A 163 15.49 -31.22 24.28
C GLU A 163 16.18 -30.35 25.35
N LEU A 164 15.66 -30.26 26.58
CA LEU A 164 16.26 -29.52 27.73
C LEU A 164 17.63 -30.09 28.17
N SER A 165 18.59 -30.05 27.26
CA SER A 165 19.99 -30.35 27.44
C SER A 165 20.73 -29.01 27.57
N VAL A 166 21.38 -28.81 28.71
CA VAL A 166 22.10 -27.58 29.04
C VAL A 166 23.32 -27.45 28.13
N LYS A 167 23.17 -26.72 27.01
CA LYS A 167 24.29 -26.39 26.11
C LYS A 167 25.11 -25.26 26.73
N THR A 168 26.44 -25.41 26.80
CA THR A 168 27.36 -24.43 27.39
C THR A 168 28.06 -23.60 26.32
N PHE A 169 28.26 -22.29 26.58
CA PHE A 169 28.95 -21.36 25.68
C PHE A 169 30.37 -21.06 26.19
N LYS A 170 31.32 -20.94 25.26
CA LYS A 170 32.70 -20.52 25.57
C LYS A 170 32.77 -19.08 26.08
N ASN A 171 31.90 -18.19 25.58
CA ASN A 171 31.86 -16.79 26.04
C ASN A 171 31.06 -16.69 27.35
N HIS A 172 31.68 -16.13 28.39
CA HIS A 172 31.11 -16.03 29.74
C HIS A 172 29.77 -15.28 29.79
N TRP A 173 29.66 -14.14 29.10
CA TRP A 173 28.44 -13.34 29.07
C TRP A 173 27.30 -14.05 28.35
N LEU A 174 27.59 -14.65 27.19
CA LEU A 174 26.61 -15.44 26.46
C LEU A 174 26.18 -16.68 27.26
N ASN A 175 27.10 -17.31 27.99
CA ASN A 175 26.77 -18.44 28.85
C ASN A 175 25.90 -18.04 30.04
N LYS A 176 26.16 -16.88 30.66
CA LYS A 176 25.29 -16.32 31.72
C LYS A 176 23.88 -16.06 31.22
N LEU A 177 23.72 -15.41 30.06
CA LEU A 177 22.40 -15.17 29.45
C LEU A 177 21.69 -16.48 29.12
N ASN A 178 22.43 -17.44 28.56
CA ASN A 178 21.92 -18.76 28.25
C ASN A 178 21.41 -19.51 29.50
N LEU A 179 22.16 -19.46 30.60
CA LEU A 179 21.76 -20.04 31.89
C LEU A 179 20.56 -19.31 32.50
N LEU A 180 20.50 -17.98 32.41
CA LEU A 180 19.35 -17.20 32.87
C LEU A 180 18.08 -17.59 32.10
N LEU A 181 18.17 -17.68 30.78
CA LEU A 181 17.06 -18.03 29.91
C LEU A 181 16.60 -19.49 30.09
N SER A 182 17.49 -20.41 30.45
CA SER A 182 17.15 -21.82 30.65
C SER A 182 16.68 -22.18 32.07
N SER A 183 17.05 -21.42 33.10
CA SER A 183 16.84 -21.80 34.51
C SER A 183 15.57 -21.24 35.16
N ARG A 184 15.07 -20.09 34.70
CA ARG A 184 14.01 -19.35 35.42
C ARG A 184 12.61 -19.47 34.82
N PHE A 185 12.49 -19.44 33.51
CA PHE A 185 11.21 -19.50 32.80
C PHE A 185 11.32 -20.34 31.53
N THR A 186 10.17 -20.80 31.02
CA THR A 186 10.13 -21.53 29.76
C THR A 186 10.54 -20.63 28.59
N VAL A 187 11.04 -21.23 27.51
CA VAL A 187 11.37 -20.51 26.26
C VAL A 187 10.19 -19.69 25.75
N LEU A 188 8.95 -20.21 25.87
CA LEU A 188 7.74 -19.49 25.49
C LEU A 188 7.55 -18.21 26.32
N THR A 189 7.73 -18.31 27.64
CA THR A 189 7.56 -17.15 28.54
C THR A 189 8.57 -16.06 28.19
N TRP A 190 9.84 -16.43 28.00
CA TRP A 190 10.88 -15.49 27.60
C TRP A 190 10.64 -14.89 26.23
N SER A 191 10.21 -15.69 25.25
CA SER A 191 9.96 -15.19 23.90
C SER A 191 8.80 -14.20 23.86
N VAL A 192 7.74 -14.39 24.66
CA VAL A 192 6.64 -13.41 24.73
C VAL A 192 7.07 -12.15 25.47
N LEU A 193 7.74 -12.28 26.62
CA LEU A 193 8.16 -11.14 27.45
C LEU A 193 9.12 -10.20 26.69
N LEU A 194 10.01 -10.77 25.87
CA LEU A 194 11.02 -10.00 25.15
C LEU A 194 10.54 -9.41 23.82
N VAL A 195 9.31 -9.70 23.35
CA VAL A 195 8.77 -9.09 22.11
C VAL A 195 8.85 -7.57 22.18
N PHE A 196 8.30 -6.96 23.22
CA PHE A 196 8.23 -5.51 23.32
C PHE A 196 9.62 -4.86 23.46
N PRO A 197 10.52 -5.32 24.37
CA PRO A 197 11.89 -4.83 24.43
C PRO A 197 12.66 -4.94 23.12
N ILE A 198 12.53 -6.06 22.39
CA ILE A 198 13.22 -6.27 21.11
C ILE A 198 12.64 -5.37 20.03
N PHE A 199 11.32 -5.20 19.98
CA PHE A 199 10.66 -4.29 19.06
C PHE A 199 11.15 -2.85 19.28
N VAL A 200 11.14 -2.36 20.54
CA VAL A 200 11.64 -1.02 20.88
C VAL A 200 13.11 -0.86 20.52
N LEU A 201 13.96 -1.83 20.85
CA LEU A 201 15.39 -1.78 20.50
C LEU A 201 15.61 -1.66 19.00
N LEU A 202 14.85 -2.42 18.21
CA LEU A 202 14.95 -2.40 16.75
C LEU A 202 14.43 -1.08 16.17
N THR A 203 13.34 -0.54 16.71
CA THR A 203 12.84 0.80 16.34
C THR A 203 13.86 1.88 16.66
N LEU A 204 14.47 1.87 17.85
CA LEU A 204 15.53 2.82 18.21
C LEU A 204 16.74 2.72 17.27
N LEU A 205 17.12 1.50 16.87
CA LEU A 205 18.19 1.30 15.89
C LEU A 205 17.82 1.92 14.54
N LEU A 206 16.59 1.69 14.06
CA LEU A 206 16.08 2.28 12.82
C LEU A 206 15.99 3.81 12.89
N MET A 207 15.69 4.37 14.06
CA MET A 207 15.72 5.82 14.27
C MET A 207 17.12 6.41 14.10
N ILE A 208 18.17 5.69 14.52
CA ILE A 208 19.56 6.12 14.26
C ILE A 208 19.84 6.14 12.74
N PHE A 209 19.17 5.29 11.96
CA PHE A 209 19.21 5.31 10.49
C PHE A 209 18.21 6.29 9.85
N GLY A 210 17.59 7.18 10.63
CA GLY A 210 16.74 8.25 10.14
C GLY A 210 15.26 7.88 9.97
N GLN A 211 14.78 6.79 10.56
CA GLN A 211 13.36 6.45 10.60
C GLN A 211 12.66 7.14 11.78
N ASP A 212 11.35 7.36 11.67
CA ASP A 212 10.55 7.92 12.76
C ASP A 212 10.30 6.89 13.87
N TYR A 213 9.99 7.37 15.09
CA TYR A 213 9.68 6.49 16.22
C TYR A 213 8.40 5.66 16.01
N ASP A 214 7.48 6.16 15.19
CA ASP A 214 6.21 5.56 14.81
C ASP A 214 6.20 5.09 13.34
N ALA A 215 7.37 4.88 12.73
CA ALA A 215 7.54 4.47 11.33
C ALA A 215 6.70 3.25 10.92
N VAL A 216 6.46 2.29 11.83
CA VAL A 216 5.61 1.12 11.56
C VAL A 216 4.16 1.53 11.33
N VAL A 217 3.64 2.48 12.13
CA VAL A 217 2.28 3.01 11.97
C VAL A 217 2.20 3.86 10.72
N LYS A 218 3.13 4.80 10.57
CA LYS A 218 3.20 5.71 9.42
C LYS A 218 3.35 5.00 8.08
N GLY A 219 4.05 3.87 8.04
CA GLY A 219 4.13 3.06 6.83
C GLY A 219 2.76 2.60 6.30
N PHE A 220 1.77 2.40 7.16
CA PHE A 220 0.41 2.08 6.75
C PHE A 220 -0.46 3.32 6.55
N THR A 221 -0.27 4.37 7.36
CA THR A 221 -1.15 5.54 7.36
C THR A 221 -0.75 6.62 6.35
N GLU A 222 0.54 6.79 6.06
CA GLU A 222 1.07 7.70 5.03
C GLU A 222 0.91 7.11 3.62
N THR A 223 -0.29 6.64 3.32
CA THR A 223 -0.72 6.06 2.04
C THR A 223 -2.10 6.61 1.66
N THR A 224 -2.59 6.29 0.46
CA THR A 224 -3.94 6.61 -0.02
C THR A 224 -4.64 5.35 -0.56
N GLU A 225 -5.97 5.33 -0.61
CA GLU A 225 -6.83 4.24 -1.14
C GLU A 225 -6.87 2.92 -0.35
N TRP A 226 -6.00 2.72 0.64
CA TRP A 226 -5.93 1.50 1.43
C TRP A 226 -6.68 1.60 2.75
N LYS A 227 -6.87 0.44 3.42
CA LYS A 227 -7.68 0.34 4.64
C LYS A 227 -7.27 1.30 5.76
N PHE A 228 -5.97 1.44 6.00
CA PHE A 228 -5.44 2.29 7.07
C PHE A 228 -4.92 3.64 6.58
N SER A 229 -5.10 3.97 5.29
CA SER A 229 -4.67 5.24 4.71
C SER A 229 -5.31 6.43 5.44
N GLN A 230 -4.51 7.47 5.68
CA GLN A 230 -4.95 8.73 6.29
C GLN A 230 -4.85 9.92 5.34
N HIS A 231 -4.29 9.74 4.15
CA HIS A 231 -4.22 10.78 3.13
C HIS A 231 -5.19 10.50 1.99
N ASP A 232 -5.78 11.57 1.49
CA ASP A 232 -6.53 11.54 0.25
C ASP A 232 -5.59 11.48 -0.95
N HIS A 233 -6.08 10.90 -2.05
CA HIS A 233 -5.39 10.86 -3.33
C HIS A 233 -4.98 12.29 -3.75
N PRO A 234 -3.70 12.52 -4.10
CA PRO A 234 -3.20 13.82 -4.50
C PRO A 234 -3.90 14.23 -5.80
N PRO A 235 -4.56 15.39 -5.86
CA PRO A 235 -5.50 15.72 -6.93
C PRO A 235 -4.90 15.42 -8.29
N TYR A 236 -5.50 14.43 -8.98
CA TYR A 236 -5.13 13.99 -10.31
C TYR A 236 -4.92 15.19 -11.24
N LEU A 237 -3.68 15.36 -11.68
CA LEU A 237 -3.30 16.34 -12.70
C LEU A 237 -3.30 15.67 -14.07
N ASP A 238 -4.32 14.88 -14.41
CA ASP A 238 -4.50 14.53 -15.81
C ASP A 238 -5.28 15.62 -16.49
N HIS A 239 -4.54 16.23 -17.38
CA HIS A 239 -5.03 17.29 -18.21
C HIS A 239 -5.69 16.73 -19.49
N ARG A 240 -5.83 15.41 -19.65
CA ARG A 240 -6.63 14.81 -20.75
C ARG A 240 -8.13 14.84 -20.49
N GLY A 241 -8.61 15.87 -19.80
CA GLY A 241 -10.05 16.12 -19.66
C GLY A 241 -10.68 16.50 -21.01
N HIS A 242 -11.80 15.85 -21.33
CA HIS A 242 -12.60 16.17 -22.52
C HIS A 242 -13.35 17.51 -22.42
N TYR A 243 -13.33 18.17 -21.25
CA TYR A 243 -14.10 19.38 -20.96
C TYR A 243 -13.26 20.44 -20.22
N LEU A 244 -13.49 21.70 -20.58
CA LEU A 244 -12.72 22.86 -20.13
C LEU A 244 -12.76 23.07 -18.61
N CYS A 245 -13.92 22.91 -17.96
CA CYS A 245 -14.04 23.02 -16.50
C CYS A 245 -13.42 21.82 -15.77
N THR A 246 -13.32 20.66 -16.44
CA THR A 246 -12.65 19.47 -15.88
C THR A 246 -11.14 19.68 -15.89
N VAL A 247 -10.56 20.12 -17.01
CA VAL A 247 -9.11 20.43 -17.06
C VAL A 247 -8.75 21.64 -16.19
N ALA A 248 -9.66 22.62 -16.03
CA ALA A 248 -9.47 23.75 -15.13
C ALA A 248 -9.49 23.34 -13.65
N ALA A 249 -10.25 22.31 -13.27
CA ALA A 249 -10.25 21.77 -11.91
C ALA A 249 -8.93 21.09 -11.54
N CYS A 250 -8.13 20.67 -12.53
CA CYS A 250 -6.79 20.12 -12.36
C CYS A 250 -5.70 21.21 -12.21
N GLY A 251 -6.04 22.41 -11.75
CA GLY A 251 -5.06 23.45 -11.41
C GLY A 251 -4.49 23.28 -10.00
N SER A 252 -3.67 24.25 -9.55
CA SER A 252 -3.10 24.24 -8.20
C SER A 252 -4.20 24.29 -7.12
N PRO A 253 -4.17 23.44 -6.08
CA PRO A 253 -5.24 23.32 -5.09
C PRO A 253 -5.59 24.63 -4.37
N SER A 254 -4.60 25.49 -4.11
CA SER A 254 -4.79 26.81 -3.47
C SER A 254 -5.67 27.75 -4.30
N LEU A 255 -5.66 27.61 -5.63
CA LEU A 255 -6.43 28.42 -6.55
C LEU A 255 -7.78 27.79 -6.88
N VAL A 256 -7.78 26.52 -7.27
CA VAL A 256 -8.96 25.87 -7.85
C VAL A 256 -9.92 25.28 -6.82
N LYS A 257 -9.46 25.15 -5.57
CA LYS A 257 -10.25 24.77 -4.39
C LYS A 257 -11.14 23.54 -4.65
N PRO A 258 -10.52 22.35 -4.85
CA PRO A 258 -11.28 21.12 -5.01
C PRO A 258 -12.14 20.85 -3.78
N LEU A 259 -13.35 20.32 -3.98
CA LEU A 259 -14.33 20.08 -2.90
C LEU A 259 -14.42 18.61 -2.53
N ARG A 260 -14.58 17.74 -3.53
CA ARG A 260 -14.74 16.30 -3.34
C ARG A 260 -14.52 15.54 -4.64
N TRP A 261 -14.55 14.22 -4.53
CA TRP A 261 -14.68 13.32 -5.67
C TRP A 261 -16.11 13.28 -6.20
N GLY A 262 -16.23 13.14 -7.51
CA GLY A 262 -17.48 12.84 -8.19
C GLY A 262 -17.33 11.83 -9.30
N LYS A 263 -18.46 11.38 -9.88
CA LYS A 263 -18.47 10.37 -10.94
C LYS A 263 -19.05 10.92 -12.24
N ARG A 264 -18.32 10.75 -13.35
CA ARG A 264 -18.79 11.10 -14.70
C ARG A 264 -18.51 9.97 -15.67
N GLY A 265 -19.56 9.43 -16.29
CA GLY A 265 -19.43 8.33 -17.27
C GLY A 265 -18.75 7.08 -16.68
N GLY A 266 -18.97 6.80 -15.39
CA GLY A 266 -18.34 5.68 -14.70
C GLY A 266 -16.95 5.98 -14.10
N ARG A 267 -16.32 7.10 -14.45
CA ARG A 267 -14.96 7.47 -14.03
C ARG A 267 -14.96 8.50 -12.90
N PRO A 268 -14.02 8.43 -11.95
CA PRO A 268 -13.84 9.46 -10.93
C PRO A 268 -13.33 10.77 -11.55
N ILE A 269 -13.81 11.90 -11.06
CA ILE A 269 -13.34 13.25 -11.44
C ILE A 269 -13.21 14.15 -10.22
N ILE A 270 -12.30 15.13 -10.28
CA ILE A 270 -12.20 16.19 -9.28
C ILE A 270 -13.37 17.15 -9.47
N VAL A 271 -14.13 17.37 -8.41
CA VAL A 271 -15.25 18.31 -8.40
C VAL A 271 -14.85 19.54 -7.60
N ASN A 272 -14.83 20.68 -8.28
CA ASN A 272 -14.78 21.99 -7.63
C ASN A 272 -16.08 22.75 -7.90
N ARG A 273 -16.28 23.87 -7.20
CA ARG A 273 -17.50 24.66 -7.31
C ARG A 273 -17.76 25.16 -8.73
N GLN A 274 -16.71 25.56 -9.46
CA GLN A 274 -16.82 26.04 -10.84
C GLN A 274 -17.40 24.97 -11.77
N LEU A 275 -16.93 23.73 -11.66
CA LEU A 275 -17.45 22.60 -12.45
C LEU A 275 -18.92 22.29 -12.12
N GLN A 276 -19.29 22.31 -10.84
CA GLN A 276 -20.68 22.08 -10.42
C GLN A 276 -21.63 23.15 -10.99
N ILE A 277 -21.24 24.42 -10.93
CA ILE A 277 -22.01 25.54 -11.48
C ILE A 277 -22.20 25.38 -12.98
N ALA A 278 -21.13 25.08 -13.72
CA ALA A 278 -21.20 24.90 -15.16
C ALA A 278 -22.15 23.75 -15.56
N ASN A 279 -22.08 22.62 -14.84
CA ASN A 279 -22.95 21.47 -15.13
C ASN A 279 -24.42 21.71 -14.72
N ALA A 280 -24.65 22.37 -13.58
CA ALA A 280 -26.00 22.73 -13.15
C ALA A 280 -26.66 23.72 -14.12
N PHE A 281 -25.88 24.66 -14.68
CA PHE A 281 -26.34 25.57 -15.72
C PHE A 281 -26.64 24.85 -17.03
N GLU A 282 -25.81 23.88 -17.44
CA GLU A 282 -26.09 23.04 -18.61
C GLU A 282 -27.41 22.26 -18.45
N GLU A 283 -27.65 21.68 -17.26
CA GLU A 283 -28.90 20.99 -16.93
C GLU A 283 -30.09 21.98 -16.92
N LEU A 284 -29.93 23.20 -16.39
CA LEU A 284 -30.96 24.24 -16.45
C LEU A 284 -31.36 24.58 -17.89
N ILE A 285 -30.41 24.67 -18.81
CA ILE A 285 -30.71 24.91 -20.23
C ILE A 285 -31.43 23.70 -20.83
N ALA A 286 -31.03 22.48 -20.48
CA ALA A 286 -31.70 21.26 -20.94
C ALA A 286 -33.15 21.21 -20.48
N ASP A 287 -33.42 21.59 -19.22
CA ASP A 287 -34.76 21.69 -18.64
C ASP A 287 -35.61 22.76 -19.35
N PHE A 288 -35.00 23.91 -19.69
CA PHE A 288 -35.70 25.03 -20.34
C PHE A 288 -35.98 24.79 -21.84
N SER A 289 -34.99 24.31 -22.58
CA SER A 289 -35.11 24.07 -24.02
C SER A 289 -34.09 23.02 -24.49
N PRO A 290 -34.54 21.78 -24.74
CA PRO A 290 -33.68 20.71 -25.27
C PRO A 290 -33.01 21.07 -26.60
N LYS A 291 -33.68 21.88 -27.44
CA LYS A 291 -33.13 22.36 -28.72
C LYS A 291 -31.96 23.31 -28.50
N LEU A 292 -32.08 24.24 -27.55
CA LEU A 292 -31.01 25.18 -27.21
C LEU A 292 -29.83 24.44 -26.55
N HIS A 293 -30.12 23.49 -25.66
CA HIS A 293 -29.10 22.63 -25.05
C HIS A 293 -28.32 21.86 -26.12
N HIS A 294 -28.99 21.21 -27.07
CA HIS A 294 -28.34 20.47 -28.15
C HIS A 294 -27.46 21.37 -29.04
N PHE A 295 -27.94 22.58 -29.36
CA PHE A 295 -27.16 23.56 -30.13
C PHE A 295 -25.89 24.01 -29.39
N LEU A 296 -26.02 24.38 -28.11
CA LEU A 296 -24.87 24.79 -27.30
C LEU A 296 -23.88 23.65 -27.11
N ARG A 297 -24.38 22.43 -26.87
CA ARG A 297 -23.55 21.24 -26.70
C ARG A 297 -22.77 20.91 -27.97
N THR A 298 -23.41 20.94 -29.12
CA THR A 298 -22.75 20.68 -30.42
C THR A 298 -21.65 21.70 -30.72
N ASN A 299 -21.90 22.98 -30.44
CA ASN A 299 -20.88 24.02 -30.60
C ASN A 299 -19.72 23.84 -29.60
N TYR A 300 -20.04 23.54 -28.34
CA TYR A 300 -19.03 23.28 -27.33
C TYR A 300 -18.16 22.07 -27.68
N ASP A 301 -18.75 20.96 -28.10
CA ASP A 301 -18.01 19.75 -28.47
C ASP A 301 -17.11 20.00 -29.70
N LYS A 302 -17.52 20.89 -30.61
CA LYS A 302 -16.70 21.27 -31.78
C LYS A 302 -15.46 22.13 -31.41
N TYR A 303 -15.62 23.10 -30.51
CA TYR A 303 -14.58 24.09 -30.22
C TYR A 303 -13.88 23.88 -28.87
N GLY A 304 -14.64 23.60 -27.82
CA GLY A 304 -14.16 23.40 -26.45
C GLY A 304 -13.34 22.12 -26.28
N TYR A 305 -13.68 21.05 -26.99
CA TYR A 305 -12.97 19.77 -26.94
C TYR A 305 -11.51 19.86 -27.43
N ASN A 306 -11.31 20.51 -28.57
CA ASN A 306 -9.98 20.71 -29.15
C ASN A 306 -9.10 21.61 -28.27
N LEU A 307 -9.70 22.48 -27.47
CA LEU A 307 -8.99 23.36 -26.54
C LEU A 307 -8.63 22.61 -25.24
N SER A 308 -9.55 21.82 -24.69
CA SER A 308 -9.31 21.09 -23.44
C SER A 308 -8.17 20.08 -23.60
N GLN A 309 -8.06 19.40 -24.75
CA GLN A 309 -6.97 18.46 -25.04
C GLN A 309 -5.58 19.11 -25.12
N LYS A 310 -5.49 20.43 -25.32
CA LYS A 310 -4.22 21.18 -25.43
C LYS A 310 -3.74 21.71 -24.08
N ILE A 311 -4.64 21.81 -23.10
CA ILE A 311 -4.28 22.18 -21.73
C ILE A 311 -3.69 20.93 -21.12
N LYS A 312 -2.37 20.93 -20.89
CA LYS A 312 -1.61 19.74 -20.41
C LYS A 312 -0.74 19.99 -19.19
N THR A 313 -0.86 21.15 -18.57
CA THR A 313 0.00 21.56 -17.47
C THR A 313 -0.79 22.27 -16.39
N PRO A 314 -0.36 22.21 -15.11
CA PRO A 314 -1.04 22.88 -14.00
C PRO A 314 -1.14 24.40 -14.22
N ALA A 315 -0.11 25.01 -14.83
CA ALA A 315 -0.12 26.42 -15.18
C ALA A 315 -1.19 26.75 -16.23
N ALA A 316 -1.33 25.93 -17.26
CA ALA A 316 -2.38 26.09 -18.27
C ALA A 316 -3.78 25.91 -17.63
N SER A 317 -3.96 24.92 -16.76
CA SER A 317 -5.21 24.72 -16.01
C SER A 317 -5.55 25.91 -15.11
N ASN A 318 -4.57 26.49 -14.42
CA ASN A 318 -4.76 27.69 -13.61
C ASN A 318 -5.22 28.89 -14.45
N ILE A 319 -4.59 29.10 -15.60
CA ILE A 319 -4.98 30.17 -16.55
C ILE A 319 -6.42 29.92 -17.03
N THR A 320 -6.74 28.69 -17.43
CA THR A 320 -8.10 28.32 -17.85
C THR A 320 -9.13 28.55 -16.75
N TYR A 321 -8.83 28.16 -15.51
CA TYR A 321 -9.70 28.38 -14.35
C TYR A 321 -10.02 29.86 -14.15
N LEU A 322 -9.01 30.73 -14.26
CA LEU A 322 -9.16 32.19 -14.16
C LEU A 322 -9.98 32.76 -15.32
N LEU A 323 -9.72 32.35 -16.55
CA LEU A 323 -10.47 32.77 -17.74
C LEU A 323 -11.95 32.34 -17.68
N MET A 324 -12.25 31.24 -16.99
CA MET A 324 -13.60 30.73 -16.80
C MET A 324 -14.40 31.49 -15.72
N LYS A 325 -13.77 32.32 -14.87
CA LYS A 325 -14.47 33.00 -13.76
C LYS A 325 -15.61 33.93 -14.20
N PRO A 326 -15.47 34.76 -15.26
CA PRO A 326 -16.58 35.57 -15.75
C PRO A 326 -17.78 34.72 -16.20
N LEU A 327 -17.52 33.57 -16.83
CA LEU A 327 -18.56 32.63 -17.24
C LEU A 327 -19.20 31.94 -16.03
N GLU A 328 -18.42 31.55 -15.03
CA GLU A 328 -18.92 31.00 -13.77
C GLU A 328 -19.91 31.96 -13.10
N TRP A 329 -19.59 33.26 -13.03
CA TRP A 329 -20.50 34.27 -12.47
C TRP A 329 -21.77 34.44 -13.30
N PHE A 330 -21.67 34.41 -14.63
CA PHE A 330 -22.83 34.44 -15.51
C PHE A 330 -23.73 33.21 -15.31
N PHE A 331 -23.16 32.00 -15.28
CA PHE A 331 -23.89 30.76 -15.03
C PHE A 331 -24.58 30.79 -13.67
N LEU A 332 -23.88 31.27 -12.65
CA LEU A 332 -24.42 31.41 -11.30
C LEU A 332 -25.57 32.43 -11.27
N LEU A 333 -25.42 33.58 -11.94
CA LEU A 333 -26.51 34.55 -12.09
C LEU A 333 -27.75 33.90 -12.72
N CYS A 334 -27.59 33.17 -13.82
CA CYS A 334 -28.70 32.46 -14.46
C CYS A 334 -29.35 31.44 -13.52
N LEU A 335 -28.56 30.62 -12.82
CA LEU A 335 -29.07 29.64 -11.86
C LEU A 335 -29.88 30.32 -10.75
N TYR A 336 -29.38 31.40 -10.18
CA TYR A 336 -30.07 32.14 -9.12
C TYR A 336 -31.30 32.92 -9.60
N THR A 337 -31.38 33.21 -10.90
CA THR A 337 -32.54 33.93 -11.49
C THR A 337 -33.65 32.96 -11.91
N PHE A 338 -33.29 31.79 -12.42
CA PHE A 338 -34.23 30.87 -13.09
C PHE A 338 -34.42 29.51 -12.40
N CYS A 339 -33.73 29.24 -11.28
CA CYS A 339 -33.91 28.03 -10.48
C CYS A 339 -34.47 28.36 -9.10
N LEU A 340 -35.49 27.60 -8.65
CA LEU A 340 -36.09 27.74 -7.31
C LEU A 340 -35.15 27.32 -6.17
N SER A 341 -34.21 26.41 -6.41
CA SER A 341 -33.27 25.90 -5.41
C SER A 341 -31.87 25.74 -6.01
N PRO A 342 -31.20 26.86 -6.34
CA PRO A 342 -29.98 26.86 -7.14
C PRO A 342 -28.84 26.10 -6.45
N GLU A 343 -28.62 26.32 -5.15
CA GLU A 343 -27.54 25.65 -4.40
C GLU A 343 -27.74 24.14 -4.30
N ARG A 344 -28.98 23.67 -4.10
CA ARG A 344 -29.29 22.23 -4.13
C ARG A 344 -29.00 21.60 -5.50
N LYS A 345 -29.29 22.32 -6.59
CA LYS A 345 -29.01 21.86 -7.96
C LYS A 345 -27.50 21.79 -8.22
N ILE A 346 -26.73 22.77 -7.74
CA ILE A 346 -25.26 22.81 -7.84
C ILE A 346 -24.66 21.65 -7.03
N GLU A 347 -25.08 21.48 -5.77
CA GLU A 347 -24.52 20.47 -4.88
C GLU A 347 -24.81 19.04 -5.33
N LYS A 348 -25.92 18.78 -6.01
CA LYS A 348 -26.24 17.45 -6.57
C LYS A 348 -25.26 17.01 -7.66
N GLN A 349 -24.60 17.95 -8.35
CA GLN A 349 -23.77 17.62 -9.50
C GLN A 349 -22.60 16.73 -9.09
N TYR A 350 -22.45 15.63 -9.83
CA TYR A 350 -21.37 14.66 -9.68
C TYR A 350 -21.27 14.07 -8.26
N GLN A 351 -22.39 13.92 -7.54
CA GLN A 351 -22.41 13.09 -6.33
C GLN A 351 -22.20 11.61 -6.67
N PHE A 352 -21.59 10.86 -5.76
CA PHE A 352 -21.40 9.42 -5.88
C PHE A 352 -22.67 8.63 -5.60
#